data_AF-A0A3D4JIW5-F1
#
_entry.id   AF-A0A3D4JIW5-F1
#
_cell.length_a   1.000
_cell.length_b   1.000
_cell.length_c   1.000
_cell.angle_alpha   90.00
_cell.angle_beta   90.00
_cell.angle_gamma   90.00
#
_symmetry.space_group_name_H-M   'P 1'
#
loop_
_entity.id
_entity.type
_entity.pdbx_description
1 polymer ?
#
loop_
_entity_poly.entity_id
_entity_poly.type
_entity_poly.pdbx_seq_one_letter_code
_entity_poly.pdbx_strand_id
1 'polypeptide(L)'
;MNKRNRSIFFAVAAIVVLACACPGMSNLPGGGDQPPATFAPISTIPPVEVEVTEEVPVPPVGNVLLSDDFSSDSGEWVLYSEDANIAEVRDGVYVLRSTGDTWAWGGGDTDFADAVIEMDLTMTEGPDNDNVGIGVICRLSENADDSINGYLLAISADGYYYIGSIVSNSIDALV
;
A
#
# COMPACT_ATOMS: atom_id res chain seq x y z
N MET A 1 -35.25 21.93 -59.80
CA MET A 1 -34.31 20.79 -59.70
C MET A 1 -33.57 20.94 -58.39
N ASN A 2 -33.80 19.98 -57.49
CA ASN A 2 -33.72 20.13 -56.03
C ASN A 2 -32.29 20.22 -55.50
N LYS A 3 -31.98 21.29 -54.76
CA LYS A 3 -30.82 21.38 -53.86
C LYS A 3 -31.34 21.34 -52.44
N ARG A 4 -31.01 20.25 -51.74
CA ARG A 4 -31.52 19.85 -50.42
C ARG A 4 -31.22 20.93 -49.37
N ASN A 5 -32.29 21.57 -48.86
CA ASN A 5 -32.23 22.61 -47.83
C ASN A 5 -32.14 21.98 -46.44
N ARG A 6 -31.20 22.50 -45.64
CA ARG A 6 -31.05 22.29 -44.20
C ARG A 6 -32.18 23.00 -43.47
N SER A 7 -32.90 22.30 -42.59
CA SER A 7 -33.64 22.91 -41.49
C SER A 7 -33.56 22.00 -40.26
N ILE A 8 -32.95 22.56 -39.22
CA ILE A 8 -32.81 22.08 -37.85
C ILE A 8 -34.16 22.28 -37.12
N PHE A 9 -34.36 21.57 -35.98
CA PHE A 9 -35.34 21.71 -34.87
C PHE A 9 -36.17 20.42 -34.67
N PHE A 10 -36.33 19.80 -33.48
CA PHE A 10 -36.02 20.09 -32.07
C PHE A 10 -35.90 18.76 -31.28
N ALA A 11 -35.02 18.75 -30.28
CA ALA A 11 -35.12 18.11 -28.95
C ALA A 11 -35.57 16.64 -28.80
N VAL A 12 -34.62 15.78 -28.43
CA VAL A 12 -34.62 15.06 -27.14
C VAL A 12 -33.17 14.89 -26.72
N ALA A 13 -32.70 15.70 -25.76
CA ALA A 13 -31.42 15.51 -25.12
C ALA A 13 -31.55 14.33 -24.14
N ALA A 14 -31.05 13.16 -24.54
CA ALA A 14 -30.81 12.08 -23.60
C ALA A 14 -29.63 12.51 -22.71
N ILE A 15 -29.96 12.95 -21.50
CA ILE A 15 -29.01 13.13 -20.41
C ILE A 15 -28.47 11.74 -20.09
N VAL A 16 -27.31 11.41 -20.67
CA VAL A 16 -26.49 10.31 -20.18
C VAL A 16 -25.91 10.82 -18.87
N VAL A 17 -26.53 10.41 -17.77
CA VAL A 17 -25.96 10.55 -16.43
C VAL A 17 -24.67 9.74 -16.46
N LEU A 18 -23.57 10.48 -16.51
CA LEU A 18 -22.22 9.99 -16.34
C LEU A 18 -22.19 9.37 -14.92
N ALA A 19 -22.25 8.04 -14.87
CA ALA A 19 -21.91 7.32 -13.66
C ALA A 19 -20.45 7.66 -13.36
N CYS A 20 -20.22 8.46 -12.31
CA CYS A 20 -18.93 8.51 -11.65
C CYS A 20 -18.69 7.13 -11.03
N ALA A 21 -18.24 6.19 -11.84
CA ALA A 21 -17.40 5.13 -11.34
C ALA A 21 -16.09 5.81 -10.99
N CYS A 22 -15.77 5.92 -9.70
CA CYS A 22 -14.38 6.08 -9.29
C CYS A 22 -13.67 4.83 -9.82
N PRO A 23 -12.75 4.94 -10.80
CA PRO A 23 -11.89 3.81 -11.11
C PRO A 23 -11.08 3.56 -9.86
N GLY A 24 -11.16 2.34 -9.33
CA GLY A 24 -10.35 1.93 -8.19
C GLY A 24 -8.87 2.17 -8.45
N MET A 25 -8.14 2.51 -7.39
CA MET A 25 -6.68 2.46 -7.34
C MET A 25 -6.23 1.01 -7.60
N SER A 26 -6.08 0.65 -8.87
CA SER A 26 -5.65 -0.69 -9.28
C SER A 26 -4.34 -0.68 -10.07
N ASN A 27 -3.61 0.43 -10.12
CA ASN A 27 -2.40 0.53 -10.95
C ASN A 27 -1.25 1.20 -10.20
N LEU A 28 -0.56 0.44 -9.35
CA LEU A 28 0.88 0.63 -9.24
C LEU A 28 1.53 -0.09 -10.43
N PRO A 29 2.21 0.62 -11.36
CA PRO A 29 2.88 -0.01 -12.49
C PRO A 29 4.21 -0.60 -12.03
N GLY A 30 4.16 -1.80 -11.44
CA GLY A 30 5.33 -2.59 -11.09
C GLY A 30 5.66 -3.65 -12.13
N GLY A 31 5.77 -3.27 -13.40
CA GLY A 31 6.02 -4.18 -14.53
C GLY A 31 7.21 -3.77 -15.40
N GLY A 32 8.19 -3.09 -14.82
CA GLY A 32 9.50 -2.86 -15.42
C GLY A 32 10.54 -3.75 -14.73
N ASP A 33 11.60 -4.13 -15.45
CA ASP A 33 12.78 -4.88 -14.96
C ASP A 33 13.42 -4.17 -13.75
N GLN A 34 12.81 -4.32 -12.57
CA GLN A 34 13.38 -3.87 -11.32
C GLN A 34 14.54 -4.82 -11.03
N PRO A 35 15.79 -4.33 -10.91
CA PRO A 35 16.88 -5.16 -10.44
C PRO A 35 16.47 -5.79 -9.10
N PRO A 36 16.86 -7.04 -8.81
CA PRO A 36 16.47 -7.70 -7.57
C PRO A 36 16.78 -6.78 -6.40
N ALA A 37 15.75 -6.34 -5.68
CA ALA A 37 15.94 -5.66 -4.41
C ALA A 37 16.79 -6.60 -3.57
N THR A 38 18.03 -6.21 -3.31
CA THR A 38 18.94 -7.02 -2.51
C THR A 38 18.57 -6.74 -1.07
N PHE A 39 17.67 -7.55 -0.53
CA PHE A 39 17.32 -7.48 0.88
C PHE A 39 18.59 -7.66 1.73
N ALA A 40 18.71 -6.89 2.82
CA ALA A 40 19.82 -7.02 3.76
C ALA A 40 19.44 -8.02 4.88
N PRO A 41 20.34 -8.92 5.31
CA PRO A 41 20.05 -9.84 6.40
C PRO A 41 19.71 -9.06 7.67
N ILE A 42 18.61 -9.37 8.36
CA ILE A 42 18.34 -8.79 9.69
C ILE A 42 19.52 -9.07 10.64
N SER A 43 20.18 -10.23 10.48
CA SER A 43 21.36 -10.61 11.27
C SER A 43 22.63 -9.78 11.00
N THR A 44 22.67 -8.97 9.93
CA THR A 44 23.81 -8.08 9.63
C THR A 44 23.65 -6.68 10.18
N ILE A 45 22.52 -6.38 10.82
CA ILE A 45 22.48 -5.27 11.77
C ILE A 45 23.43 -5.72 12.89
N PRO A 46 24.64 -5.11 13.06
CA PRO A 46 25.37 -5.32 14.31
C PRO A 46 24.36 -5.05 15.42
N PRO A 47 24.26 -5.86 16.49
CA PRO A 47 23.44 -5.47 17.63
C PRO A 47 23.83 -4.04 17.87
N VAL A 48 22.89 -3.10 17.73
CA VAL A 48 23.22 -1.71 17.94
C VAL A 48 23.79 -1.75 19.34
N GLU A 49 25.10 -1.58 19.47
CA GLU A 49 25.72 -1.28 20.74
C GLU A 49 25.29 0.15 20.94
N VAL A 50 24.00 0.30 21.28
CA VAL A 50 23.43 1.49 21.80
C VAL A 50 24.27 1.66 23.04
N GLU A 51 25.27 2.52 22.97
CA GLU A 51 25.77 3.17 24.14
C GLU A 51 24.52 3.85 24.71
N VAL A 52 23.81 3.15 25.59
CA VAL A 52 22.55 3.55 26.22
C VAL A 52 22.88 4.78 27.05
N THR A 53 22.96 5.91 26.38
CA THR A 53 23.20 7.20 27.00
C THR A 53 21.98 8.10 26.83
N GLU A 54 21.06 7.74 25.93
CA GLU A 54 19.64 8.10 26.00
C GLU A 54 18.82 6.90 25.50
N GLU A 55 17.88 6.39 26.32
CA GLU A 55 16.80 5.54 25.79
C GLU A 55 16.15 6.29 24.64
N VAL A 56 15.94 5.66 23.48
CA VAL A 56 14.94 6.16 22.53
C VAL A 56 13.67 6.29 23.35
N PRO A 57 13.14 7.51 23.59
CA PRO A 57 12.02 7.66 24.48
C PRO A 57 10.88 6.84 23.87
N VAL A 58 10.51 5.76 24.55
CA VAL A 58 9.24 5.09 24.27
C VAL A 58 8.22 6.22 24.35
N PRO A 59 7.52 6.55 23.25
CA PRO A 59 6.58 7.64 23.26
C PRO A 59 5.64 7.39 24.45
N PRO A 60 5.40 8.40 25.31
CA PRO A 60 4.56 8.21 26.47
C PRO A 60 3.25 7.58 26.00
N VAL A 61 2.80 6.53 26.70
CA VAL A 61 1.63 5.67 26.43
C VAL A 61 0.30 6.46 26.26
N GLY A 62 0.33 7.79 26.31
CA GLY A 62 -0.81 8.69 26.18
C GLY A 62 -1.12 9.21 24.76
N ASN A 63 -0.26 9.04 23.76
CA ASN A 63 -0.51 9.55 22.39
C ASN A 63 -0.50 8.43 21.33
N VAL A 64 -1.27 7.36 21.55
CA VAL A 64 -1.58 6.40 20.48
C VAL A 64 -2.41 7.12 19.43
N LEU A 65 -1.85 7.28 18.23
CA LEU A 65 -2.53 7.95 17.11
C LEU A 65 -3.59 7.05 16.47
N LEU A 66 -3.24 5.76 16.33
CA LEU A 66 -4.10 4.69 15.86
C LEU A 66 -3.59 3.36 16.45
N SER A 67 -4.51 2.49 16.83
CA SER A 67 -4.22 1.12 17.24
C SER A 67 -5.43 0.26 16.93
N ASP A 68 -5.17 -0.90 16.33
CA ASP A 68 -6.19 -1.90 16.03
C ASP A 68 -5.59 -3.28 16.31
N ASP A 69 -6.32 -4.11 17.05
CA ASP A 69 -5.97 -5.49 17.32
C ASP A 69 -6.69 -6.47 16.38
N PHE A 70 -7.53 -5.93 15.47
CA PHE A 70 -8.33 -6.64 14.49
C PHE A 70 -9.28 -7.70 15.10
N SER A 71 -9.62 -7.58 16.39
CA SER A 71 -10.61 -8.43 17.04
C SER A 71 -12.01 -8.30 16.43
N SER A 72 -12.28 -7.19 15.73
CA SER A 72 -13.44 -6.96 14.89
C SER A 72 -13.12 -5.96 13.77
N ASP A 73 -13.97 -5.89 12.75
CA ASP A 73 -13.90 -4.81 11.77
C ASP A 73 -14.24 -3.46 12.42
N SER A 74 -13.23 -2.61 12.59
CA SER A 74 -13.34 -1.26 13.14
C SER A 74 -13.93 -0.26 12.13
N GLY A 75 -13.98 -0.61 10.85
CA GLY A 75 -14.31 0.29 9.75
C GLY A 75 -13.19 1.27 9.38
N GLU A 76 -12.05 1.23 10.09
CA GLU A 76 -10.89 2.10 9.83
C GLU A 76 -10.03 1.60 8.67
N TRP A 77 -10.08 0.30 8.36
CA TRP A 77 -9.23 -0.33 7.35
C TRP A 77 -10.04 -0.69 6.11
N VAL A 78 -9.45 -0.42 4.95
CA VAL A 78 -10.05 -0.83 3.67
C VAL A 78 -10.17 -2.36 3.61
N LEU A 79 -11.36 -2.84 3.25
CA LEU A 79 -11.66 -4.25 3.00
C LEU A 79 -12.10 -4.45 1.56
N TYR A 80 -11.55 -5.46 0.89
CA TYR A 80 -11.93 -5.83 -0.47
C TYR A 80 -11.63 -7.29 -0.78
N SER A 81 -12.29 -7.82 -1.81
CA SER A 81 -12.02 -9.15 -2.37
C SER A 81 -12.17 -9.09 -3.88
N GLU A 82 -11.05 -8.97 -4.58
CA GLU A 82 -10.98 -8.77 -6.03
C GLU A 82 -10.02 -9.79 -6.63
N ASP A 83 -10.45 -10.59 -7.62
CA ASP A 83 -9.65 -11.56 -8.37
C ASP A 83 -8.48 -12.21 -7.57
N ALA A 84 -7.30 -11.59 -7.66
CA ALA A 84 -6.04 -12.06 -7.08
C ALA A 84 -5.73 -11.53 -5.67
N ASN A 85 -6.43 -10.48 -5.22
CA ASN A 85 -6.11 -9.71 -4.02
C ASN A 85 -7.27 -9.68 -3.02
N ILE A 86 -6.96 -9.86 -1.74
CA ILE A 86 -7.92 -9.71 -0.64
C ILE A 86 -7.30 -8.86 0.46
N ALA A 87 -8.12 -7.99 1.05
CA ALA A 87 -7.93 -7.38 2.35
C ALA A 87 -9.17 -7.65 3.22
N GLU A 88 -9.03 -8.39 4.30
CA GLU A 88 -10.15 -8.77 5.18
C GLU A 88 -9.73 -8.81 6.65
N VAL A 89 -10.67 -8.55 7.57
CA VAL A 89 -10.51 -8.91 8.99
C VAL A 89 -11.09 -10.30 9.20
N ARG A 90 -10.25 -11.26 9.57
CA ARG A 90 -10.64 -12.65 9.76
C ARG A 90 -9.89 -13.27 10.93
N ASP A 91 -10.63 -13.96 11.81
CA ASP A 91 -10.07 -14.69 12.95
C ASP A 91 -9.17 -13.84 13.88
N GLY A 92 -9.47 -12.55 14.02
CA GLY A 92 -8.73 -11.63 14.90
C GLY A 92 -7.46 -11.04 14.27
N VAL A 93 -7.30 -11.11 12.95
CA VAL A 93 -6.16 -10.52 12.24
C VAL A 93 -6.61 -9.82 10.96
N TYR A 94 -5.83 -8.82 10.53
CA TYR A 94 -5.96 -8.24 9.19
C TYR A 94 -5.18 -9.07 8.18
N VAL A 95 -5.89 -9.69 7.25
CA VAL A 95 -5.35 -10.59 6.25
C VAL A 95 -5.19 -9.85 4.94
N LEU A 96 -3.95 -9.71 4.51
CA LEU A 96 -3.62 -9.37 3.12
C LEU A 96 -3.21 -10.64 2.38
N ARG A 97 -3.83 -10.86 1.22
CA ARG A 97 -3.44 -11.95 0.31
C ARG A 97 -3.33 -11.41 -1.09
N SER A 98 -2.22 -11.70 -1.75
CA SER A 98 -2.04 -11.49 -3.19
C SER A 98 -1.64 -12.80 -3.86
N THR A 99 -2.07 -12.98 -5.11
CA THR A 99 -1.68 -14.13 -5.94
C THR A 99 -1.17 -13.65 -7.28
N GLY A 100 -0.18 -14.35 -7.84
CA GLY A 100 0.53 -13.87 -9.04
C GLY A 100 1.40 -12.64 -8.76
N ASP A 101 1.73 -11.89 -9.81
CA ASP A 101 2.62 -10.72 -9.75
C ASP A 101 1.84 -9.43 -9.45
N THR A 102 1.02 -9.45 -8.39
CA THR A 102 0.23 -8.28 -7.95
C THR A 102 0.55 -7.88 -6.52
N TRP A 103 0.05 -6.72 -6.10
CA TRP A 103 0.20 -6.21 -4.74
C TRP A 103 -1.17 -6.14 -4.08
N ALA A 104 -1.29 -6.76 -2.91
CA ALA A 104 -2.39 -6.49 -2.00
C ALA A 104 -1.92 -5.43 -1.00
N TRP A 105 -2.78 -4.47 -0.69
CA TRP A 105 -2.47 -3.39 0.22
C TRP A 105 -3.69 -3.08 1.07
N GLY A 106 -3.43 -2.46 2.21
CA GLY A 106 -4.45 -1.98 3.11
C GLY A 106 -4.03 -0.64 3.67
N GLY A 107 -4.98 0.06 4.25
CA GLY A 107 -4.75 1.35 4.89
C GLY A 107 -6.06 1.92 5.41
N GLY A 108 -5.94 2.91 6.29
CA GLY A 108 -7.08 3.74 6.69
C GLY A 108 -7.02 5.12 6.05
N ASP A 109 -8.10 5.88 6.22
CA ASP A 109 -8.26 7.21 5.60
C ASP A 109 -7.61 8.35 6.41
N THR A 110 -7.00 8.03 7.55
CA THR A 110 -6.41 9.03 8.45
C THR A 110 -4.93 9.24 8.16
N ASP A 111 -4.56 10.47 7.80
CA ASP A 111 -3.18 10.87 7.62
C ASP A 111 -2.51 11.26 8.96
N PHE A 112 -1.30 10.75 9.16
CA PHE A 112 -0.42 11.12 10.27
C PHE A 112 0.87 11.74 9.75
N ALA A 113 1.31 12.85 10.35
CA ALA A 113 2.52 13.56 9.93
C ALA A 113 3.81 12.84 10.40
N ASP A 114 4.01 12.82 11.72
CA ASP A 114 5.14 12.14 12.37
C ASP A 114 4.57 11.06 13.28
N ALA A 115 5.01 9.83 13.06
CA ALA A 115 4.55 8.65 13.79
C ALA A 115 5.68 7.64 13.96
N VAL A 116 5.60 6.86 15.04
CA VAL A 116 6.30 5.59 15.18
C VAL A 116 5.29 4.50 14.83
N ILE A 117 5.60 3.66 13.85
CA ILE A 117 4.72 2.59 13.38
C ILE A 117 5.26 1.28 13.92
N GLU A 118 4.41 0.57 14.66
CA GLU A 118 4.66 -0.77 15.18
C GLU A 118 3.61 -1.72 14.60
N MET A 119 4.03 -2.91 14.20
CA MET A 119 3.12 -3.95 13.72
C MET A 119 3.68 -5.33 13.97
N ASP A 120 2.77 -6.26 14.26
CA ASP A 120 3.06 -7.68 14.26
C ASP A 120 2.69 -8.28 12.90
N LEU A 121 3.67 -8.90 12.24
CA LEU A 121 3.48 -9.55 10.95
C LEU A 121 3.69 -11.06 11.08
N THR A 122 2.80 -11.84 10.47
CA THR A 122 2.96 -13.29 10.34
C THR A 122 2.67 -13.70 8.90
N MET A 123 3.66 -14.29 8.24
CA MET A 123 3.45 -14.93 6.95
C MET A 123 2.92 -16.36 7.15
N THR A 124 1.73 -16.63 6.63
CA THR A 124 1.08 -17.95 6.77
C THR A 124 1.26 -18.82 5.54
N GLU A 125 1.40 -18.20 4.37
CA GLU A 125 1.67 -18.84 3.08
C GLU A 125 2.45 -17.86 2.20
N GLY A 126 3.29 -18.38 1.31
CA GLY A 126 4.13 -17.59 0.42
C GLY A 126 4.88 -18.48 -0.57
N PRO A 127 5.65 -17.88 -1.50
CA PRO A 127 6.44 -18.65 -2.45
C PRO A 127 7.60 -19.40 -1.77
N ASP A 128 7.94 -20.60 -2.26
CA ASP A 128 8.98 -21.48 -1.71
C ASP A 128 10.41 -20.89 -1.75
N ASN A 129 10.61 -19.78 -2.45
CA ASN A 129 11.91 -19.15 -2.67
C ASN A 129 12.09 -17.86 -1.85
N ASP A 130 11.24 -17.61 -0.86
CA ASP A 130 11.26 -16.44 0.03
C ASP A 130 11.10 -15.09 -0.69
N ASN A 131 10.79 -15.09 -1.99
CA ASN A 131 10.66 -13.89 -2.81
C ASN A 131 9.30 -13.21 -2.61
N VAL A 132 9.12 -12.67 -1.41
CA VAL A 132 7.93 -11.94 -0.96
C VAL A 132 8.38 -10.77 -0.11
N GLY A 133 7.66 -9.66 -0.17
CA GLY A 133 7.87 -8.51 0.71
C GLY A 133 6.57 -8.15 1.40
N ILE A 134 6.59 -8.11 2.73
CA ILE A 134 5.44 -7.74 3.57
C ILE A 134 5.88 -6.60 4.48
N GLY A 135 5.09 -5.53 4.57
CA GLY A 135 5.43 -4.42 5.46
C GLY A 135 4.56 -3.19 5.29
N VAL A 136 5.18 -2.02 5.45
CA VAL A 136 4.51 -0.72 5.54
C VAL A 136 4.95 0.18 4.41
N ILE A 137 3.98 0.85 3.81
CA ILE A 137 4.23 2.08 3.04
C ILE A 137 3.82 3.26 3.90
N CYS A 138 4.69 4.27 4.03
CA CYS A 138 4.40 5.47 4.80
C CYS A 138 4.74 6.74 4.01
N ARG A 139 4.13 7.86 4.44
CA ARG A 139 4.19 9.16 3.73
C ARG A 139 3.79 9.04 2.27
N LEU A 140 2.78 8.21 2.02
CA LEU A 140 2.24 7.97 0.69
C LEU A 140 1.61 9.27 0.17
N SER A 141 2.02 9.68 -1.02
CA SER A 141 1.44 10.81 -1.74
C SER A 141 1.22 10.41 -3.18
N GLU A 142 0.02 10.66 -3.69
CA GLU A 142 -0.32 10.45 -5.10
C GLU A 142 -0.07 11.74 -5.89
N ASN A 143 0.52 11.60 -7.07
CA ASN A 143 0.74 12.66 -8.04
C ASN A 143 -0.47 12.78 -8.97
N ALA A 144 -0.53 13.86 -9.77
CA ALA A 144 -1.63 14.07 -10.72
C ALA A 144 -1.67 13.08 -11.89
N ASP A 145 -0.63 12.25 -12.07
CA ASP A 145 -0.54 11.19 -13.05
C ASP A 145 -0.73 9.79 -12.44
N ASP A 146 -1.34 9.74 -11.24
CA ASP A 146 -1.61 8.53 -10.43
C ASP A 146 -0.32 7.80 -9.98
N SER A 147 0.86 8.41 -10.17
CA SER A 147 2.09 7.87 -9.62
C SER A 147 2.24 8.21 -8.15
N ILE A 148 2.83 7.31 -7.36
CA ILE A 148 3.01 7.52 -5.92
C ILE A 148 4.44 7.91 -5.56
N ASN A 149 4.55 8.64 -4.45
CA ASN A 149 5.79 8.86 -3.71
C ASN A 149 5.60 8.38 -2.27
N GLY A 150 6.69 8.01 -1.59
CA GLY A 150 6.64 7.60 -0.19
C GLY A 150 7.88 6.83 0.24
N TYR A 151 7.74 6.03 1.29
CA TYR A 151 8.77 5.11 1.76
C TYR A 151 8.18 3.73 1.96
N LEU A 152 8.96 2.69 1.69
CA LEU A 152 8.62 1.29 1.89
C LEU A 152 9.55 0.70 2.93
N LEU A 153 8.99 0.05 3.94
CA LEU A 153 9.65 -1.00 4.72
C LEU A 153 9.04 -2.32 4.26
N ALA A 154 9.88 -3.26 3.81
CA ALA A 154 9.46 -4.61 3.50
C ALA A 154 10.34 -5.62 4.23
N ILE A 155 9.72 -6.68 4.73
CA ILE A 155 10.35 -7.83 5.36
C ILE A 155 10.07 -9.04 4.47
N SER A 156 11.11 -9.81 4.16
CA SER A 156 11.02 -11.06 3.42
C SER A 156 10.84 -12.27 4.35
N ALA A 157 10.39 -13.38 3.77
CA ALA A 157 10.11 -14.61 4.51
C ALA A 157 11.33 -15.21 5.22
N ASP A 158 12.52 -15.01 4.66
CA ASP A 158 13.81 -15.46 5.20
C ASP A 158 14.36 -14.53 6.30
N GLY A 159 13.59 -13.52 6.72
CA GLY A 159 13.99 -12.59 7.77
C GLY A 159 15.06 -11.61 7.30
N TYR A 160 14.99 -11.17 6.05
CA TYR A 160 15.73 -10.02 5.55
C TYR A 160 14.78 -8.83 5.45
N TYR A 161 15.33 -7.62 5.38
CA TYR A 161 14.52 -6.42 5.24
C TYR A 161 15.07 -5.50 4.16
N TYR A 162 14.20 -4.62 3.70
CA TYR A 162 14.46 -3.62 2.68
C TYR A 162 13.79 -2.31 3.11
N ILE A 163 14.54 -1.21 3.02
CA ILE A 163 13.99 0.13 3.17
C ILE A 163 14.23 0.87 1.87
N GLY A 164 13.18 1.38 1.25
CA GLY A 164 13.27 2.09 -0.02
C GLY A 164 12.51 3.41 -0.03
N SER A 165 12.95 4.32 -0.88
CA SER A 165 12.15 5.48 -1.29
C SER A 165 11.34 5.12 -2.52
N ILE A 166 10.09 5.57 -2.56
CA ILE A 166 9.22 5.50 -3.73
C ILE A 166 9.17 6.89 -4.35
N VAL A 167 9.54 7.02 -5.62
CA VAL A 167 9.47 8.26 -6.39
C VAL A 167 8.85 7.98 -7.75
N SER A 168 7.67 8.53 -8.01
CA SER A 168 6.90 8.28 -9.24
C SER A 168 6.81 6.78 -9.57
N ASN A 169 6.41 5.96 -8.59
CA ASN A 169 6.34 4.49 -8.64
C ASN A 169 7.68 3.74 -8.72
N SER A 170 8.81 4.42 -8.90
CA SER A 170 10.13 3.78 -8.86
C SER A 170 10.55 3.56 -7.41
N ILE A 171 11.02 2.36 -7.09
CA ILE A 171 11.52 2.02 -5.75
C ILE A 171 13.05 1.95 -5.79
N ASP A 172 13.70 2.78 -4.98
CA ASP A 172 15.15 2.84 -4.84
C ASP A 172 15.57 2.47 -3.42
N ALA A 173 16.60 1.63 -3.31
CA ALA A 173 17.10 1.15 -2.02
C ALA A 173 17.73 2.30 -1.21
N LEU A 174 17.33 2.39 0.05
CA LEU A 174 17.96 3.24 1.06
C LEU A 174 18.84 2.42 2.01
N VAL A 175 18.44 1.16 2.25
CA VAL A 175 19.18 0.15 3.02
C VAL A 175 19.15 -1.17 2.25
#